data_AF-A0A946ILT8-F1
#
_entry.id   AF-A0A946ILT8-F1
#
_cell.length_a   1.000
_cell.length_b   1.000
_cell.length_c   1.000
_cell.angle_alpha   90.00
_cell.angle_beta   90.00
_cell.angle_gamma   90.00
#
_symmetry.space_group_name_H-M   'P 1'
#
loop_
_entity.id
_entity.type
_entity.pdbx_description
1 polymer ?
#
loop_
_entity_poly.entity_id
_entity_poly.type
_entity_poly.pdbx_seq_one_letter_code
_entity_poly.pdbx_strand_id
1 'polypeptide(L)'
;MSFESAYKKNKYVDKAREKLREIYSFGERKTTTRSKLHDQLEGYFKAGLLLGIVSEDDVGIIVDEEHHLAFGTSLKERRIKEKLTPLATAT
;
A
#
# COMPACT_ATOMS: atom_id res chain seq x y z
N MET A 1 23.55 8.62 3.71
CA MET A 1 23.27 7.16 3.61
C MET A 1 24.51 6.46 3.09
N SER A 2 24.85 5.28 3.63
CA SER A 2 25.85 4.39 3.03
C SER A 2 25.25 3.64 1.83
N PHE A 3 26.09 3.17 0.91
CA PHE A 3 25.65 2.33 -0.21
C PHE A 3 24.84 1.11 0.26
N GLU A 4 25.30 0.44 1.33
CA GLU A 4 24.61 -0.71 1.91
C GLU A 4 23.21 -0.34 2.43
N SER A 5 23.06 0.82 3.09
CA SER A 5 21.76 1.28 3.59
C SER A 5 20.78 1.60 2.46
N ALA A 6 21.26 2.24 1.37
CA ALA A 6 20.45 2.53 0.20
C ALA A 6 20.02 1.25 -0.53
N TYR A 7 20.93 0.29 -0.66
CA TYR A 7 20.64 -1.01 -1.26
C TYR A 7 19.59 -1.80 -0.45
N LYS A 8 19.73 -1.85 0.88
CA LYS A 8 18.76 -2.49 1.77
C LYS A 8 17.38 -1.84 1.65
N LYS A 9 17.31 -0.51 1.64
CA LYS A 9 16.06 0.24 1.46
C LYS A 9 15.43 -0.08 0.10
N ASN A 10 16.18 -0.02 -1.00
CA ASN A 10 15.63 -0.34 -2.33
C ASN A 10 15.06 -1.76 -2.41
N LYS A 11 15.81 -2.76 -1.95
CA LYS A 11 15.34 -4.16 -1.95
C LYS A 11 14.08 -4.36 -1.10
N TYR A 12 14.00 -3.66 0.02
CA TYR A 12 12.82 -3.67 0.88
C TYR A 12 11.61 -3.04 0.18
N VAL A 13 11.80 -1.87 -0.43
CA VAL A 13 10.74 -1.14 -1.16
C VAL A 13 10.22 -1.97 -2.33
N ASP A 14 11.11 -2.58 -3.12
CA ASP A 14 10.73 -3.44 -4.25
C ASP A 14 9.82 -4.59 -3.79
N LYS A 15 10.16 -5.22 -2.66
CA LYS A 15 9.34 -6.31 -2.11
C LYS A 15 8.01 -5.83 -1.54
N ALA A 16 7.97 -4.64 -0.93
CA ALA A 16 6.72 -4.03 -0.49
C ALA A 16 5.78 -3.76 -1.67
N ARG A 17 6.32 -3.23 -2.78
CA ARG A 17 5.58 -2.97 -4.02
C ARG A 17 5.04 -4.27 -4.64
N GLU A 18 5.82 -5.33 -4.68
CA GLU A 18 5.34 -6.66 -5.14
C GLU A 18 4.12 -7.14 -4.35
N LYS A 19 4.18 -7.05 -3.01
CA LYS A 19 3.07 -7.44 -2.13
C LYS A 19 1.83 -6.58 -2.33
N LEU A 20 2.00 -5.26 -2.51
CA LEU A 20 0.92 -4.34 -2.82
C LEU A 20 0.22 -4.71 -4.13
N ARG A 21 0.99 -4.96 -5.20
CA ARG A 21 0.46 -5.38 -6.50
C ARG A 21 -0.31 -6.70 -6.41
N GLU A 22 0.18 -7.65 -5.62
CA GLU A 22 -0.53 -8.90 -5.37
C GLU A 22 -1.90 -8.65 -4.73
N ILE A 23 -1.98 -7.80 -3.70
CA ILE A 23 -3.25 -7.40 -3.07
C ILE A 23 -4.17 -6.70 -4.08
N TYR A 24 -3.64 -5.79 -4.88
CA TYR A 24 -4.42 -5.02 -5.86
C TYR A 24 -4.91 -5.88 -7.04
N SER A 25 -4.25 -7.00 -7.35
CA SER A 25 -4.73 -7.95 -8.37
C SER A 25 -6.11 -8.55 -8.08
N PHE A 26 -6.53 -8.54 -6.80
CA PHE A 26 -7.88 -8.97 -6.40
C PHE A 26 -8.95 -7.90 -6.63
N GLY A 27 -8.57 -6.67 -6.99
CA GLY A 27 -9.47 -5.53 -7.19
C GLY A 27 -10.32 -5.26 -5.95
N GLU A 28 -11.64 -5.08 -6.15
CA GLU A 28 -12.58 -4.82 -5.06
C GLU A 28 -13.08 -6.09 -4.35
N ARG A 29 -12.72 -7.28 -4.84
CA ARG A 29 -13.20 -8.53 -4.25
C ARG A 29 -12.67 -8.66 -2.82
N LYS A 30 -13.59 -8.86 -1.87
CA LYS A 30 -13.25 -9.17 -0.48
C LYS A 30 -13.09 -10.69 -0.36
N THR A 31 -11.86 -11.17 -0.46
CA THR A 31 -11.53 -12.60 -0.28
C THR A 31 -10.70 -12.79 0.98
N THR A 32 -10.81 -13.97 1.61
CA THR A 32 -9.98 -14.34 2.76
C THR A 32 -8.49 -14.28 2.41
N THR A 33 -8.12 -14.65 1.19
CA THR A 33 -6.74 -14.56 0.68
C THR A 33 -6.24 -13.13 0.67
N ARG A 34 -7.04 -12.18 0.15
CA ARG A 34 -6.68 -10.76 0.13
C ARG A 34 -6.48 -10.20 1.55
N SER A 35 -7.34 -10.60 2.50
CA SER A 35 -7.17 -10.19 3.91
C SER A 35 -5.86 -10.69 4.49
N LYS A 36 -5.52 -11.97 4.27
CA LYS A 36 -4.25 -12.53 4.74
C LYS A 36 -3.02 -11.83 4.13
N LEU A 37 -3.09 -11.49 2.84
CA LEU A 37 -2.02 -10.74 2.18
C LEU A 37 -1.88 -9.33 2.75
N HIS A 38 -3.00 -8.68 3.10
CA HIS A 38 -3.00 -7.40 3.78
C HIS A 38 -2.32 -7.49 5.15
N ASP A 39 -2.67 -8.48 5.98
CA ASP A 39 -2.04 -8.68 7.29
C ASP A 39 -0.53 -8.94 7.17
N GLN A 40 -0.11 -9.69 6.15
CA GLN A 40 1.30 -9.92 5.85
C GLN A 40 2.03 -8.65 5.41
N LEU A 41 1.38 -7.81 4.60
CA LEU A 41 1.95 -6.52 4.18
C LEU A 41 2.08 -5.56 5.37
N GLU A 42 1.07 -5.52 6.25
CA GLU A 42 1.13 -4.71 7.47
C GLU A 42 2.29 -5.16 8.37
N GLY A 43 2.44 -6.47 8.60
CA GLY A 43 3.57 -7.02 9.35
C GLY A 43 4.92 -6.71 8.69
N TYR A 44 4.98 -6.74 7.36
CA TYR A 44 6.18 -6.37 6.60
C TYR A 44 6.56 -4.91 6.83
N PHE A 45 5.60 -3.98 6.74
CA PHE A 45 5.81 -2.57 7.03
C PHE A 45 6.27 -2.30 8.46
N LYS A 46 5.64 -2.94 9.45
CA LYS A 46 6.06 -2.84 10.86
C LYS A 46 7.51 -3.30 11.05
N ALA A 47 7.93 -4.38 10.39
CA ALA A 47 9.31 -4.84 10.46
C ALA A 47 10.29 -3.81 9.84
N GLY A 48 9.97 -3.21 8.70
CA GLY A 48 10.81 -2.18 8.08
C GLY A 48 10.97 -0.91 8.94
N LEU A 49 9.89 -0.50 9.62
CA LEU A 49 9.93 0.61 10.59
C LEU A 49 10.80 0.26 11.80
N LEU A 50 10.60 -0.92 12.41
CA LEU A 50 11.38 -1.38 13.57
C LEU A 50 12.88 -1.53 13.26
N LEU A 51 13.22 -1.96 12.05
CA LEU A 51 14.60 -2.10 11.59
C LEU A 51 15.21 -0.79 11.09
N GLY A 52 14.46 0.32 11.06
CA GLY A 52 14.92 1.61 10.57
C GLY A 52 15.25 1.62 9.07
N ILE A 53 14.65 0.72 8.28
CA ILE A 53 14.87 0.62 6.83
C ILE A 53 14.05 1.70 6.10
N VAL A 54 12.87 2.00 6.61
CA VAL A 54 11.92 3.01 6.10
C VAL A 54 11.32 3.80 7.26
N SER A 55 10.85 5.02 6.97
CA SER A 55 10.02 5.83 7.88
C SER A 55 8.52 5.63 7.63
N GLU A 56 7.67 6.20 8.48
CA GLU A 56 6.21 6.22 8.23
C GLU A 56 5.86 6.97 6.95
N ASP A 57 6.56 8.08 6.66
CA ASP A 57 6.39 8.85 5.43
C ASP A 57 6.76 8.03 4.20
N ASP A 58 7.84 7.25 4.26
CA ASP A 58 8.23 6.34 3.19
C ASP A 58 7.11 5.31 2.92
N VAL A 59 6.51 4.73 3.96
CA VAL A 59 5.40 3.79 3.81
C VAL A 59 4.20 4.46 3.14
N GLY A 60 3.85 5.68 3.56
CA GLY A 60 2.78 6.46 2.94
C GLY A 60 3.02 6.68 1.45
N ILE A 61 4.24 7.11 1.08
CA ILE A 61 4.64 7.34 -0.32
C ILE A 61 4.54 6.05 -1.14
N ILE A 62 5.10 4.94 -0.64
CA ILE A 62 5.08 3.64 -1.35
C ILE A 62 3.64 3.19 -1.62
N VAL A 63 2.76 3.31 -0.63
CA VAL A 63 1.37 2.88 -0.77
C VAL A 63 0.61 3.80 -1.73
N ASP A 64 0.77 5.12 -1.62
CA ASP A 64 0.09 6.09 -2.49
C ASP A 64 0.55 5.95 -3.95
N GLU A 65 1.85 5.78 -4.19
CA GLU A 65 2.40 5.56 -5.53
C GLU A 65 1.83 4.29 -6.18
N GLU A 66 1.88 3.15 -5.48
CA GLU A 66 1.34 1.90 -6.01
C GLU A 66 -0.18 1.95 -6.17
N HIS A 67 -0.90 2.66 -5.29
CA HIS A 67 -2.34 2.84 -5.44
C HIS A 67 -2.67 3.67 -6.68
N HIS A 68 -1.93 4.76 -6.90
CA HIS A 68 -2.09 5.60 -8.08
C HIS A 68 -1.77 4.83 -9.36
N LEU A 69 -0.73 4.00 -9.37
CA LEU A 69 -0.40 3.14 -10.52
C LEU A 69 -1.49 2.10 -10.79
N ALA A 70 -2.08 1.51 -9.74
CA ALA A 70 -3.11 0.48 -9.89
C ALA A 70 -4.49 1.02 -10.27
N PHE A 71 -4.87 2.21 -9.79
CA PHE A 71 -6.24 2.72 -9.88
C PHE A 71 -6.37 4.12 -10.50
N GLY A 72 -5.27 4.77 -10.88
CA GLY A 72 -5.25 6.12 -11.46
C GLY A 72 -5.69 7.22 -10.49
N THR A 73 -5.82 6.93 -9.19
CA THR A 73 -6.23 7.86 -8.14
C THR A 73 -5.43 7.59 -6.88
N SER A 74 -5.23 8.60 -6.05
CA SER A 74 -4.62 8.43 -4.72
C SER A 74 -5.60 7.80 -3.72
N LEU A 75 -5.09 7.21 -2.63
CA LEU A 75 -5.95 6.72 -1.55
C LEU A 75 -6.80 7.85 -0.94
N LYS A 76 -6.25 9.06 -0.86
CA LYS A 76 -6.97 10.24 -0.35
C LYS A 76 -8.15 10.58 -1.26
N GLU A 77 -7.94 10.65 -2.57
CA GLU A 77 -9.02 10.91 -3.54
C GLU A 77 -10.07 9.82 -3.53
N ARG A 78 -9.67 8.54 -3.43
CA ARG A 78 -10.60 7.42 -3.29
C ARG A 78 -11.44 7.55 -2.02
N ARG A 79 -10.81 7.83 -0.88
CA ARG A 79 -11.51 8.03 0.41
C ARG A 79 -12.46 9.23 0.37
N ILE A 80 -12.08 10.31 -0.30
CA ILE A 80 -12.95 11.48 -0.50
C ILE A 80 -14.14 11.08 -1.39
N LYS A 81 -13.91 10.39 -2.52
CA LYS A 81 -14.99 9.87 -3.36
C LYS A 81 -15.94 9.00 -2.55
N GLU A 82 -15.46 7.98 -1.84
CA GLU A 82 -16.28 7.08 -1.01
C GLU A 82 -17.11 7.83 0.04
N LYS A 83 -16.57 8.91 0.64
CA LYS A 83 -17.29 9.75 1.60
C LYS A 83 -18.29 10.72 0.95
N LEU A 84 -18.10 11.06 -0.32
CA LEU A 84 -19.00 11.89 -1.12
C LEU A 84 -20.08 11.08 -1.85
N THR A 85 -19.96 9.73 -1.91
CA THR A 85 -20.97 8.84 -2.46
C THR A 85 -22.16 8.42 -1.54
N PRO A 86 -22.49 9.02 -0.38
CA PRO A 86 -23.77 8.73 0.26
C PRO A 86 -24.84 9.71 -0.25
N LEU A 87 -25.54 9.36 -1.36
CA LEU A 87 -26.98 9.67 -1.64
C LEU A 87 -27.45 9.47 -3.11
N ALA A 88 -26.66 8.94 -4.05
CA ALA A 88 -27.08 8.90 -5.46
C ALA A 88 -27.81 7.62 -5.92
N THR A 89 -28.04 6.63 -5.04
CA THR A 89 -28.67 5.34 -5.40
C THR A 89 -29.86 4.99 -4.51
N ALA A 90 -30.58 5.99 -4.03
CA ALA A 90 -31.93 5.83 -3.50
C ALA A 90 -32.92 6.51 -4.46
N THR A 91 -33.24 5.86 -5.57
CA THR A 91 -34.48 6.10 -6.34
C THR A 91 -34.84 4.88 -7.16
#